data_AF-A0A8B3S154-F1
#
_entry.id   AF-A0A8B3S154-F1
#
_cell.length_a   1.000
_cell.length_b   1.000
_cell.length_c   1.000
_cell.angle_alpha   90.00
_cell.angle_beta   90.00
_cell.angle_gamma   90.00
#
_symmetry.space_group_name_H-M   'P 1'
#
loop_
_entity.id
_entity.type
_entity.pdbx_description
1 polymer ?
#
loop_
_entity_poly.entity_id
_entity_poly.type
_entity_poly.pdbx_seq_one_letter_code
_entity_poly.pdbx_strand_id
1 'polypeptide(L)'
;MLKFKTCISALHCPTRWTIIDFIGVGSKSTREIYEFLTGRNAKLTSSGLYYHLSELSRAGIIEVSEYREKGGGAPEKVWKLKTTQIVIDLLGNGAQDNENRN
;
A
#
# COMPACT_ATOMS: atom_id res chain seq x y z
N MET A 1 -6.03 -7.77 -11.25
CA MET A 1 -7.29 -7.14 -10.80
C MET A 1 -7.29 -7.09 -9.28
N LEU A 2 -7.41 -5.89 -8.68
CA LEU A 2 -7.54 -5.74 -7.23
C LEU A 2 -8.79 -6.49 -6.76
N LYS A 3 -8.63 -7.45 -5.85
CA LYS A 3 -9.77 -8.09 -5.19
C LYS A 3 -10.22 -7.18 -4.04
N PHE A 4 -11.50 -6.79 -4.04
CA PHE A 4 -12.08 -5.87 -3.06
C PHE A 4 -11.72 -6.23 -1.60
N LYS A 5 -11.90 -7.49 -1.21
CA LYS A 5 -11.53 -7.98 0.13
C LYS A 5 -10.04 -7.76 0.46
N THR A 6 -9.14 -8.10 -0.47
CA THR A 6 -7.69 -7.94 -0.27
C THR A 6 -7.31 -6.46 -0.12
N CYS A 7 -7.94 -5.59 -0.90
CA CYS A 7 -7.78 -4.15 -0.80
C CYS A 7 -8.17 -3.63 0.59
N ILE A 8 -9.38 -3.96 1.05
CA ILE A 8 -9.88 -3.53 2.37
C ILE A 8 -9.00 -4.09 3.50
N SER A 9 -8.61 -5.37 3.44
CA SER A 9 -7.73 -5.97 4.44
C SER A 9 -6.39 -5.25 4.54
N ALA A 10 -5.80 -4.87 3.40
CA ALA A 10 -4.59 -4.07 3.37
C ALA A 10 -4.86 -2.65 3.93
N LEU A 11 -5.89 -1.95 3.47
CA LEU A 11 -6.13 -0.56 3.85
C LEU A 11 -6.74 -0.36 5.25
N HIS A 12 -7.15 -1.41 5.99
CA HIS A 12 -7.66 -1.23 7.35
C HIS A 12 -6.60 -0.76 8.38
N CYS A 13 -5.30 -0.92 8.07
CA CYS A 13 -4.21 -0.69 9.03
C CYS A 13 -3.58 0.70 8.86
N PRO A 14 -3.54 1.55 9.90
CA PRO A 14 -2.98 2.91 9.82
C PRO A 14 -1.49 2.97 9.43
N THR A 15 -0.69 1.98 9.86
CA THR A 15 0.73 1.90 9.48
C THR A 15 0.90 1.79 7.96
N ARG A 16 -0.01 1.08 7.28
CA ARG A 16 0.06 0.92 5.82
C ARG A 16 -0.33 2.20 5.08
N TRP A 17 -1.25 3.00 5.61
CA TRP A 17 -1.48 4.36 5.12
C TRP A 17 -0.26 5.26 5.30
N THR A 18 0.37 5.20 6.48
CA THR A 18 1.61 5.95 6.74
C THR A 18 2.72 5.60 5.74
N ILE A 19 2.82 4.33 5.33
CA ILE A 19 3.75 3.89 4.29
C ILE A 19 3.37 4.47 2.92
N ILE A 20 2.09 4.38 2.54
CA ILE A 20 1.57 4.91 1.26
C ILE A 20 1.88 6.41 1.14
N ASP A 21 1.58 7.18 2.19
CA ASP A 21 1.81 8.62 2.24
C ASP A 21 3.29 8.98 2.12
N PHE A 22 4.17 8.20 2.77
CA PHE A 22 5.61 8.43 2.73
C PHE A 22 6.25 8.08 1.38
N ILE A 23 5.74 7.05 0.71
CA ILE A 23 6.15 6.72 -0.67
C ILE A 23 5.69 7.84 -1.62
N GLY A 24 4.42 8.26 -1.50
CA GLY A 24 3.84 9.31 -2.32
C GLY A 24 3.94 9.01 -3.82
N VAL A 25 4.23 10.03 -4.63
CA VAL A 25 4.40 9.89 -6.09
C VAL A 25 5.79 9.36 -6.50
N GLY A 26 6.71 9.21 -5.55
CA GLY A 26 8.08 8.79 -5.79
C GLY A 26 8.30 7.31 -5.52
N SER A 27 9.50 7.00 -5.04
CA SER A 27 9.86 5.68 -4.57
C SER A 27 10.71 5.78 -3.30
N LYS A 28 10.64 4.75 -2.46
CA LYS A 28 11.36 4.65 -1.19
C LYS A 28 11.93 3.27 -0.99
N SER A 29 13.18 3.20 -0.53
CA SER A 29 13.79 1.94 -0.12
C SER A 29 13.14 1.38 1.15
N THR A 30 13.27 0.08 1.35
CA THR A 30 12.77 -0.60 2.55
C THR A 30 13.32 0.04 3.82
N ARG A 31 14.60 0.42 3.83
CA ARG A 31 15.26 1.11 4.93
C ARG A 31 14.73 2.52 5.15
N GLU A 32 14.54 3.33 4.10
CA GLU A 32 13.96 4.67 4.25
C GLU A 32 12.58 4.58 4.92
N ILE A 33 11.76 3.60 4.54
CA ILE A 33 10.45 3.36 5.14
C ILE A 33 10.60 2.93 6.60
N TYR A 34 11.55 2.05 6.90
CA TYR A 34 11.83 1.60 8.27
C TYR A 34 12.26 2.76 9.19
N GLU A 35 13.23 3.55 8.75
CA GLU A 35 13.76 4.71 9.48
C GLU A 35 12.65 5.74 9.73
N PHE A 36 11.80 5.99 8.72
CA PHE A 36 10.67 6.90 8.84
C PHE A 36 9.62 6.44 9.86
N LEU A 37 9.29 5.15 9.88
CA LEU A 37 8.30 4.61 10.83
C LEU A 37 8.83 4.55 12.26
N THR A 38 10.10 4.15 12.43
CA THR A 38 10.72 4.03 13.76
C THR A 38 11.04 5.38 14.39
N GLY A 39 11.35 6.41 13.58
CA GLY A 39 11.52 7.80 14.04
C GLY A 39 10.27 8.44 14.64
N ARG A 40 9.08 7.81 14.49
CA ARG A 40 7.80 8.28 15.04
C ARG A 40 7.33 7.49 16.28
N ASN A 41 8.25 6.91 17.05
CA ASN A 41 7.99 6.09 18.24
C ASN A 41 7.21 4.78 17.99
N ALA A 42 7.18 4.26 16.75
CA ALA A 42 6.61 2.94 16.49
C ALA A 42 7.60 1.83 16.90
N LYS A 43 7.18 0.89 17.76
CA LYS A 43 7.89 -0.38 18.00
C LYS A 43 7.73 -1.32 16.81
N LEU A 44 8.22 -0.92 15.64
CA LEU A 44 8.16 -1.72 14.42
C LEU A 44 9.41 -2.59 14.29
N THR A 45 9.23 -3.89 14.21
CA THR A 45 10.32 -4.83 13.88
C THR A 45 10.53 -4.90 12.37
N SER A 46 11.71 -5.35 11.94
CA SER A 46 11.98 -5.58 10.52
C SER A 46 10.98 -6.56 9.88
N SER A 47 10.64 -7.65 10.58
CA SER A 47 9.63 -8.62 10.12
C SER A 47 8.24 -7.99 10.00
N GLY A 48 7.87 -7.11 10.94
CA GLY A 48 6.63 -6.34 10.88
C GLY A 48 6.56 -5.42 9.65
N LEU A 49 7.66 -4.73 9.33
CA LEU A 49 7.73 -3.92 8.11
C LEU A 49 7.52 -4.77 6.85
N TYR A 50 8.25 -5.88 6.71
CA TYR A 50 8.11 -6.77 5.56
C TYR A 50 6.69 -7.32 5.42
N TYR A 51 6.03 -7.63 6.54
CA TYR A 51 4.63 -8.02 6.53
C TYR A 51 3.73 -6.91 5.94
N HIS A 52 3.87 -5.66 6.38
CA HIS A 52 3.08 -4.55 5.85
C HIS A 52 3.32 -4.31 4.35
N LEU A 53 4.58 -4.33 3.90
CA LEU A 53 4.94 -4.18 2.49
C LEU A 53 4.39 -5.33 1.63
N SER A 54 4.44 -6.56 2.14
CA SER A 54 3.87 -7.73 1.47
C SER A 54 2.36 -7.60 1.29
N GLU A 55 1.63 -7.15 2.32
CA GLU A 55 0.18 -6.98 2.23
C GLU A 55 -0.23 -5.89 1.22
N LEU A 56 0.50 -4.77 1.19
CA LEU A 56 0.27 -3.71 0.20
C LEU A 56 0.59 -4.18 -1.22
N SER A 57 1.69 -4.92 -1.39
CA SER A 57 2.11 -5.47 -2.69
C SER A 57 1.13 -6.53 -3.20
N ARG A 58 0.69 -7.43 -2.32
CA ARG A 58 -0.32 -8.47 -2.60
C ARG A 58 -1.68 -7.84 -2.95
N ALA A 59 -2.01 -6.71 -2.35
CA ALA A 59 -3.18 -5.91 -2.71
C ALA A 59 -2.99 -5.10 -4.00
N GLY A 60 -1.81 -5.10 -4.63
CA GLY A 60 -1.54 -4.33 -5.86
C GLY A 60 -1.47 -2.82 -5.64
N ILE A 61 -1.30 -2.37 -4.40
CA ILE A 61 -1.24 -0.94 -4.05
C ILE A 61 0.17 -0.41 -4.33
N ILE A 62 1.19 -1.17 -3.93
CA ILE A 62 2.61 -0.85 -4.19
C ILE A 62 3.27 -1.94 -5.02
N GLU A 63 4.41 -1.63 -5.60
CA GLU A 63 5.28 -2.61 -6.25
C GLU A 63 6.75 -2.27 -6.07
N VAL A 64 7.63 -3.26 -6.27
CA VAL A 64 9.08 -3.01 -6.32
C VAL A 64 9.39 -2.33 -7.66
N SER A 65 9.97 -1.14 -7.62
CA SER A 65 10.38 -0.40 -8.81
C SER A 65 11.78 -0.77 -9.27
N GLU A 66 12.67 -1.03 -8.33
CA GLU A 66 14.08 -1.36 -8.58
C GLU A 66 14.68 -2.09 -7.38
N TYR A 67 15.84 -2.70 -7.63
CA TYR A 67 16.73 -3.21 -6.60
C TYR A 67 17.96 -2.31 -6.58
N ARG A 68 18.20 -1.64 -5.45
CA ARG A 68 19.32 -0.72 -5.27
C ARG A 68 20.48 -1.47 -4.63
N GLU A 69 21.61 -1.52 -5.32
CA GLU A 69 22.82 -2.11 -4.74
C GLU A 69 23.30 -1.31 -3.52
N LYS A 70 23.77 -2.06 -2.52
CA LYS A 70 24.56 -1.56 -1.40
C LYS A 70 25.80 -2.42 -1.34
N GLY A 71 26.96 -1.79 -1.45
CA GLY A 71 28.24 -2.49 -1.62
C GLY A 71 28.38 -3.75 -0.75
N GLY A 72 28.69 -4.87 -1.40
CA GLY A 72 29.00 -6.17 -0.78
C GLY A 72 27.82 -6.94 -0.18
N GLY A 73 26.60 -6.40 -0.16
CA GLY A 73 25.42 -7.02 0.43
C GLY A 73 24.32 -7.37 -0.58
N ALA A 74 23.25 -8.01 -0.08
CA ALA A 74 22.05 -8.24 -0.88
C ALA A 74 21.43 -6.89 -1.31
N PRO A 75 21.00 -6.75 -2.57
CA PRO A 75 20.44 -5.51 -3.05
C PRO A 75 19.10 -5.20 -2.35
N GLU A 76 18.86 -3.93 -2.11
CA GLU A 76 17.72 -3.43 -1.35
C GLU A 76 16.52 -3.16 -2.26
N LYS A 77 15.31 -3.59 -1.85
CA LYS A 77 14.08 -3.27 -2.57
C LYS A 77 13.71 -1.80 -2.41
N VAL A 78 13.40 -1.17 -3.54
CA VAL A 78 12.80 0.15 -3.63
C VAL A 78 11.35 0.01 -4.09
N TRP A 79 10.43 0.67 -3.39
CA TRP A 79 8.99 0.55 -3.53
C TRP A 79 8.39 1.83 -4.07
N LYS A 80 7.39 1.71 -4.95
CA LYS A 80 6.57 2.83 -5.45
C LYS A 80 5.09 2.49 -5.40
N LEU A 81 4.23 3.49 -5.49
CA LEU A 81 2.80 3.25 -5.71
C LEU A 81 2.59 2.66 -7.10
N LYS A 82 1.81 1.58 -7.17
CA LYS A 82 1.28 0.99 -8.40
C LYS A 82 -0.12 1.51 -8.69
N THR A 83 -0.91 1.65 -7.63
CA THR A 83 -2.29 2.15 -7.69
C THR A 83 -2.37 3.44 -6.89
N THR A 84 -2.70 4.54 -7.55
CA THR A 84 -2.83 5.88 -6.92
C THR A 84 -4.27 6.22 -6.56
N GLN A 85 -5.25 5.54 -7.15
CA GLN A 85 -6.66 5.75 -6.89
C GLN A 85 -7.42 4.42 -6.89
N ILE A 86 -8.30 4.26 -5.91
CA ILE A 86 -9.24 3.15 -5.83
C ILE A 86 -10.64 3.76 -5.77
N VAL A 87 -11.47 3.47 -6.76
CA VAL A 87 -12.87 3.88 -6.80
C VAL A 87 -13.72 2.69 -6.43
N ILE A 88 -14.58 2.86 -5.42
CA ILE A 88 -15.51 1.84 -4.95
C ILE A 88 -16.91 2.38 -5.21
N ASP A 89 -17.59 1.81 -6.19
CA ASP A 89 -19.01 2.03 -6.39
C ASP A 89 -19.78 1.03 -5.51
N LEU A 90 -20.59 1.55 -4.59
CA LEU A 90 -21.38 0.75 -3.65
C LEU A 90 -22.75 0.38 -4.19
N LEU A 91 -23.22 1.05 -5.26
CA LEU A 91 -24.56 0.87 -5.83
C LEU A 91 -24.51 0.24 -7.22
N GLY A 92 -23.42 0.45 -7.97
CA GLY A 92 -23.35 0.12 -9.38
C GLY A 92 -24.42 0.87 -10.19
N ASN A 93 -24.63 0.45 -11.44
CA ASN A 93 -25.76 0.91 -12.27
C ASN A 93 -27.13 0.37 -11.79
N GLY A 94 -27.22 -0.24 -10.60
CA GLY A 94 -28.41 -0.93 -10.09
C GLY A 94 -29.34 -0.07 -9.24
N ALA A 95 -28.94 1.14 -8.85
CA ALA A 95 -29.83 2.13 -8.29
C ALA A 95 -30.61 2.83 -9.43
N GLN A 96 -31.44 2.07 -10.15
CA GLN A 96 -32.53 2.67 -10.92
C GLN A 96 -33.64 2.95 -9.91
N ASP A 97 -33.86 4.22 -9.65
CA ASP A 97 -34.91 4.71 -8.76
C ASP A 97 -36.26 4.15 -9.24
N ASN A 98 -37.00 3.53 -8.32
CA ASN A 98 -38.40 3.18 -8.50
C ASN A 98 -39.29 4.44 -8.49
N GLU A 99 -38.94 5.45 -9.27
CA GLU A 99 -39.75 6.64 -9.52
C GLU A 99 -40.43 6.50 -10.87
N ASN A 100 -41.33 5.51 -11.01
CA ASN A 100 -42.39 5.47 -12.02
C ASN A 100 -43.41 4.39 -11.65
N ARG A 101 -44.08 4.58 -10.51
CA ARG A 101 -45.37 3.95 -10.20
C ARG A 101 -46.30 4.99 -9.60
N ASN A 102 -46.89 5.80 -10.47
CA ASN A 102 -48.33 6.05 -10.58
C ASN A 102 -48.61 7.17 -11.59
#